data_AF-A0A1P8K7S0-F1
#
_entry.id   AF-A0A1P8K7S0-F1
#
_cell.length_a   1.000
_cell.length_b   1.000
_cell.length_c   1.000
_cell.angle_alpha   90.00
_cell.angle_beta   90.00
_cell.angle_gamma   90.00
#
_symmetry.space_group_name_H-M   'P 1'
#
loop_
_entity.id
_entity.type
_entity.pdbx_description
1 polymer ?
#
loop_
_entity_poly.entity_id
_entity_poly.type
_entity_poly.pdbx_seq_one_letter_code
_entity_poly.pdbx_strand_id
1 'polypeptide(L)'
;MTSRMVALRPMRDLMTRLPTLPVTGGQKVDYAAADPALLVAIAEDAEILVGTMHNGVSAIGQLLANSAVMVEDGTISADCLEALGFLMSELGDMAASCMALAAHCRRETADYNPS
;
A
#
# COMPACT_ATOMS: atom_id res chain seq x y z
N MET A 1 26.19 -5.57 -9.96
CA MET A 1 25.94 -4.91 -8.66
C MET A 1 24.69 -5.52 -8.06
N THR A 2 24.84 -6.59 -7.28
CA THR A 2 23.74 -7.22 -6.53
C THR A 2 23.44 -6.37 -5.31
N SER A 3 22.42 -5.50 -5.39
CA SER A 3 21.95 -4.80 -4.20
C SER A 3 21.10 -5.74 -3.37
N ARG A 4 21.70 -6.14 -2.26
CA ARG A 4 21.30 -7.04 -1.19
C ARG A 4 20.15 -6.44 -0.36
N MET A 5 18.98 -6.23 -0.96
CA MET A 5 17.75 -6.16 -0.19
C MET A 5 17.23 -7.58 -0.08
N VAL A 6 17.02 -8.11 1.13
CA VAL A 6 15.86 -9.00 1.30
C VAL A 6 14.72 -8.21 0.69
N ALA A 7 14.23 -8.62 -0.49
CA ALA A 7 13.26 -7.82 -1.21
C ALA A 7 12.08 -7.63 -0.26
N LEU A 8 11.92 -6.42 0.29
CA LEU A 8 10.79 -6.09 1.14
C LEU A 8 9.55 -6.38 0.28
N ARG A 9 8.64 -7.21 0.80
CA ARG A 9 7.39 -7.54 0.12
C ARG A 9 6.23 -7.04 0.97
N PRO A 10 6.15 -5.72 1.24
CA PRO A 10 5.20 -5.16 2.21
C PRO A 10 3.76 -5.59 1.92
N MET A 11 3.35 -5.65 0.65
CA MET A 11 2.02 -6.16 0.29
C MET A 11 1.82 -7.63 0.70
N ARG A 12 2.79 -8.51 0.39
CA ARG A 12 2.70 -9.94 0.74
C ARG A 12 2.70 -10.11 2.25
N ASP A 13 3.54 -9.36 2.93
CA ASP A 13 3.74 -9.45 4.37
C ASP A 13 2.49 -8.91 5.09
N LEU A 14 1.87 -7.81 4.61
CA LEU A 14 0.53 -7.37 5.03
C LEU A 14 -0.55 -8.43 4.81
N MET A 15 -0.63 -9.03 3.61
CA MET A 15 -1.62 -10.07 3.33
C MET A 15 -1.46 -11.30 4.24
N THR A 16 -0.26 -11.52 4.79
CA THR A 16 0.02 -12.59 5.73
C THR A 16 -0.32 -12.19 7.17
N ARG A 17 -0.08 -10.93 7.56
CA ARG A 17 -0.28 -10.41 8.92
C ARG A 17 -1.72 -9.97 9.22
N LEU A 18 -2.42 -9.41 8.24
CA LEU A 18 -3.80 -8.91 8.45
C LEU A 18 -4.76 -9.98 8.98
N PRO A 19 -4.74 -11.24 8.47
CA PRO A 19 -5.62 -12.29 9.00
C PRO A 19 -5.29 -12.74 10.42
N THR A 20 -4.11 -12.41 10.94
CA THR A 20 -3.69 -12.79 12.30
C THR A 20 -4.08 -11.74 13.34
N LEU A 21 -4.64 -10.60 12.93
CA LEU A 21 -5.12 -9.59 13.86
C LEU A 21 -6.34 -10.10 14.63
N PRO A 22 -6.40 -9.88 15.95
CA PRO A 22 -7.61 -10.15 16.71
C PRO A 22 -8.74 -9.26 16.22
N VAL A 23 -9.95 -9.80 16.21
CA VAL A 23 -11.17 -9.09 15.82
C VAL A 23 -12.17 -9.12 16.97
N THR A 24 -12.83 -7.99 17.18
CA THR A 24 -13.99 -7.87 18.04
C THR A 24 -15.19 -8.63 17.44
N GLY A 25 -16.23 -8.87 18.24
CA GLY A 25 -17.48 -9.49 17.76
C GLY A 25 -18.20 -8.71 16.64
N GLY A 26 -17.83 -7.45 16.41
CA GLY A 26 -18.31 -6.63 15.29
C GLY A 26 -17.44 -6.67 14.04
N GLN A 27 -16.53 -7.65 13.91
CA GLN A 27 -15.58 -7.79 12.78
C GLN A 27 -14.63 -6.60 12.58
N LYS A 28 -14.44 -5.78 13.62
CA LYS A 28 -13.42 -4.73 13.65
C LYS A 28 -12.18 -5.25 14.34
N VAL A 29 -11.01 -4.83 13.85
CA VAL A 29 -9.72 -5.13 14.49
C VAL A 29 -9.75 -4.65 15.94
N ASP A 30 -9.38 -5.54 16.86
CA ASP A 30 -9.18 -5.24 18.28
C ASP A 30 -7.71 -4.86 18.50
N TYR A 31 -7.37 -3.61 18.21
CA TYR A 31 -5.97 -3.17 18.29
C TYR A 31 -5.40 -3.26 19.71
N ALA A 32 -6.21 -3.07 20.74
CA ALA A 32 -5.77 -3.15 22.13
C ALA A 32 -5.40 -4.59 22.54
N ALA A 33 -6.03 -5.59 21.93
CA ALA A 33 -5.74 -7.01 22.16
C ALA A 33 -4.62 -7.57 21.24
N ALA A 34 -4.16 -6.79 20.26
CA ALA A 34 -3.16 -7.24 19.30
C ALA A 34 -1.74 -7.20 19.89
N ASP A 35 -0.87 -8.08 19.41
CA ASP A 35 0.57 -8.03 19.74
C ASP A 35 1.16 -6.69 19.24
N PRO A 36 1.76 -5.86 20.12
CA PRO A 36 2.37 -4.59 19.72
C PRO A 36 3.44 -4.74 18.63
N ALA A 37 4.22 -5.83 18.64
CA ALA A 37 5.24 -6.07 17.63
C ALA A 37 4.60 -6.33 16.25
N LEU A 38 3.47 -7.03 16.22
CA LEU A 38 2.68 -7.25 15.01
C LEU A 38 2.13 -5.91 14.48
N LEU A 39 1.60 -5.06 15.35
CA LEU A 39 1.08 -3.74 14.96
C LEU A 39 2.17 -2.84 14.38
N VAL A 40 3.37 -2.82 14.98
CA VAL A 40 4.52 -2.08 14.42
C VAL A 40 4.87 -2.59 13.03
N ALA A 41 4.98 -3.91 12.84
CA ALA A 41 5.32 -4.50 11.54
C ALA A 41 4.26 -4.19 10.47
N ILE A 42 2.98 -4.23 10.83
CA ILE A 42 1.87 -3.86 9.93
C ILE A 42 1.95 -2.39 9.55
N ALA A 43 2.23 -1.49 10.51
CA ALA A 43 2.38 -0.07 10.23
C ALA A 43 3.53 0.20 9.25
N GLU A 44 4.68 -0.41 9.48
CA GLU A 44 5.86 -0.29 8.61
C GLU A 44 5.58 -0.80 7.20
N ASP A 45 5.01 -2.01 7.08
CA ASP A 45 4.67 -2.58 5.78
C ASP A 45 3.64 -1.68 5.04
N ALA A 46 2.64 -1.14 5.75
CA ALA A 46 1.65 -0.23 5.19
C ALA A 46 2.25 1.10 4.71
N GLU A 47 3.13 1.72 5.50
CA GLU A 47 3.82 2.97 5.14
C GLU A 47 4.72 2.78 3.90
N ILE A 48 5.46 1.66 3.84
CA ILE A 48 6.29 1.33 2.67
C ILE A 48 5.41 1.11 1.43
N LEU A 49 4.26 0.45 1.59
CA LEU A 49 3.34 0.20 0.49
C LEU A 49 2.72 1.50 -0.04
N VAL A 50 2.36 2.44 0.84
CA VAL A 50 1.88 3.79 0.44
C VAL A 50 2.92 4.49 -0.43
N GLY A 51 4.19 4.51 -0.02
CA GLY A 51 5.27 5.08 -0.81
C GLY A 51 5.41 4.40 -2.17
N THR A 52 5.31 3.07 -2.21
CA THR A 52 5.38 2.28 -3.45
C THR A 52 4.24 2.64 -4.41
N MET A 53 3.00 2.74 -3.91
CA MET A 53 1.82 3.06 -4.70
C MET A 53 1.89 4.48 -5.26
N HIS A 54 2.24 5.48 -4.44
CA HIS A 54 2.38 6.86 -4.91
C HIS A 54 3.49 7.00 -5.97
N ASN A 55 4.63 6.34 -5.77
CA ASN A 55 5.71 6.34 -6.77
C ASN A 55 5.27 5.67 -8.07
N GLY A 56 4.54 4.55 -7.98
CA GLY A 56 3.98 3.85 -9.13
C GLY A 56 2.99 4.71 -9.93
N VAL A 57 2.02 5.33 -9.25
CA VAL A 57 1.06 6.25 -9.88
C VAL A 57 1.77 7.42 -10.54
N SER A 58 2.77 8.01 -9.88
CA SER A 58 3.56 9.09 -10.47
C SER A 58 4.31 8.66 -11.74
N ALA A 59 4.94 7.48 -11.71
CA ALA A 59 5.64 6.93 -12.87
C ALA A 59 4.69 6.63 -14.04
N ILE A 60 3.50 6.08 -13.78
CA ILE A 60 2.46 5.87 -14.80
C ILE A 60 2.04 7.21 -15.40
N GLY A 61 1.78 8.21 -14.58
CA GLY A 61 1.43 9.56 -15.04
C GLY A 61 2.50 10.17 -15.95
N GLN A 62 3.79 10.00 -15.60
CA GLN A 62 4.89 10.43 -16.45
C GLN A 62 4.94 9.67 -17.78
N LEU A 63 4.73 8.35 -17.78
CA LEU A 63 4.69 7.56 -19.01
C LEU A 63 3.55 8.04 -19.92
N LEU A 64 2.35 8.28 -19.36
CA LEU A 64 1.19 8.78 -20.11
C LEU A 64 1.45 10.17 -20.70
N ALA A 65 2.03 11.09 -19.92
CA ALA A 65 2.36 12.43 -20.39
C ALA A 65 3.35 12.42 -21.57
N ASN A 66 4.27 11.44 -21.61
CA ASN A 66 5.22 11.27 -22.70
C ASN A 66 4.70 10.40 -23.86
N SER A 67 3.48 9.87 -23.75
CA SER A 67 2.88 8.96 -24.74
C SER A 67 1.78 9.60 -25.59
N ALA A 68 1.59 10.92 -25.50
CA ALA A 68 0.49 11.65 -26.13
C ALA A 68 0.30 11.33 -27.63
N VAL A 69 1.39 11.33 -28.41
CA VAL A 69 1.35 11.02 -29.85
C VAL A 69 0.83 9.60 -30.12
N MET A 70 1.26 8.62 -29.31
CA MET A 70 0.84 7.23 -29.44
C MET A 70 -0.63 7.02 -29.02
N VAL A 71 -1.16 7.90 -28.17
CA VAL A 71 -2.59 7.91 -27.81
C VAL A 71 -3.41 8.54 -28.94
N GLU A 72 -2.94 9.64 -29.53
CA GLU A 72 -3.61 10.34 -30.63
C GLU A 72 -3.67 9.50 -31.91
N ASP A 73 -2.59 8.77 -32.24
CA ASP A 73 -2.53 7.90 -33.41
C ASP A 73 -3.20 6.53 -33.22
N GLY A 74 -3.70 6.26 -32.01
CA GLY A 74 -4.42 5.04 -31.64
C GLY A 74 -3.54 3.82 -31.37
N THR A 75 -2.20 3.95 -31.37
CA THR A 75 -1.27 2.88 -30.99
C THR A 75 -1.51 2.44 -29.54
N ILE A 76 -1.77 3.40 -28.65
CA ILE A 76 -2.32 3.16 -27.32
C ILE A 76 -3.83 3.40 -27.40
N SER A 77 -4.61 2.34 -27.20
CA SER A 77 -6.07 2.43 -27.27
C SER A 77 -6.66 3.21 -26.11
N ALA A 78 -7.84 3.79 -26.32
CA ALA A 78 -8.62 4.44 -25.27
C ALA A 78 -8.93 3.47 -24.10
N ASP A 79 -9.23 2.20 -24.40
CA ASP A 79 -9.47 1.16 -23.39
C ASP A 79 -8.25 0.94 -22.48
N CYS A 80 -7.03 1.06 -23.01
CA CYS A 80 -5.81 0.95 -22.23
C CYS A 80 -5.67 2.13 -21.25
N LEU A 81 -5.98 3.34 -21.73
CA LEU A 81 -5.96 4.55 -20.90
C LEU A 81 -7.03 4.48 -19.79
N GLU A 82 -8.22 4.01 -20.12
CA GLU A 82 -9.31 3.81 -19.16
C GLU A 82 -8.92 2.79 -18.07
N ALA A 83 -8.39 1.62 -18.47
CA ALA A 83 -7.93 0.61 -17.53
C ALA A 83 -6.81 1.14 -16.59
N LEU A 84 -5.89 1.94 -17.10
CA LEU A 84 -4.87 2.61 -16.29
C LEU A 84 -5.47 3.65 -15.34
N GLY A 85 -6.46 4.42 -15.80
CA GLY A 85 -7.21 5.35 -14.96
C GLY A 85 -7.85 4.66 -13.76
N PHE A 86 -8.56 3.54 -13.99
CA PHE A 86 -9.15 2.74 -12.93
C PHE A 86 -8.09 2.19 -11.97
N LEU A 87 -6.99 1.64 -12.48
CA LEU A 87 -5.90 1.13 -11.64
C LEU A 87 -5.31 2.22 -10.75
N MET A 88 -5.04 3.41 -11.30
CA MET A 88 -4.50 4.53 -10.52
C MET A 88 -5.47 4.98 -9.41
N SER A 89 -6.78 4.93 -9.67
CA SER A 89 -7.81 5.22 -8.66
C SER A 89 -7.78 4.20 -7.53
N GLU A 90 -7.79 2.89 -7.85
CA GLU A 90 -7.73 1.80 -6.87
C GLU A 90 -6.46 1.87 -6.02
N LEU A 91 -5.32 2.19 -6.63
CA LEU A 91 -4.06 2.38 -5.89
C LEU A 91 -4.12 3.58 -4.94
N GLY A 92 -4.84 4.65 -5.31
CA GLY A 92 -5.08 5.81 -4.45
C GLY A 92 -5.93 5.45 -3.23
N ASP A 93 -7.04 4.75 -3.44
CA ASP A 93 -7.94 4.31 -2.36
C ASP A 93 -7.25 3.30 -1.42
N MET A 94 -6.45 2.40 -1.99
CA MET A 94 -5.63 1.46 -1.23
C MET A 94 -4.56 2.19 -0.40
N ALA A 95 -3.93 3.23 -0.94
CA ALA A 95 -2.97 4.06 -0.21
C ALA A 95 -3.61 4.78 0.97
N ALA A 96 -4.78 5.39 0.78
CA ALA A 96 -5.53 6.02 1.86
C ALA A 96 -5.89 5.02 2.97
N SER A 97 -6.32 3.82 2.59
CA SER A 97 -6.64 2.74 3.54
C SER A 97 -5.40 2.26 4.32
N CYS A 98 -4.25 2.12 3.65
CA CYS A 98 -2.98 1.76 4.31
C CYS A 98 -2.52 2.86 5.27
N MET A 99 -2.67 4.14 4.92
CA MET A 99 -2.35 5.24 5.84
C MET A 99 -3.24 5.22 7.08
N ALA A 100 -4.55 4.99 6.92
CA ALA A 100 -5.47 4.88 8.05
C ALA A 100 -5.08 3.71 8.97
N LEU A 101 -4.82 2.53 8.39
CA LEU A 101 -4.35 1.34 9.11
C LEU A 101 -3.06 1.63 9.90
N ALA A 102 -2.04 2.18 9.24
CA ALA A 102 -0.78 2.54 9.88
C ALA A 102 -1.01 3.51 11.04
N ALA A 103 -1.83 4.55 10.85
CA ALA A 103 -2.14 5.50 11.91
C ALA A 103 -2.83 4.85 13.12
N HIS A 104 -3.73 3.88 12.91
CA HIS A 104 -4.32 3.11 14.01
C HIS A 104 -3.26 2.29 14.74
N CYS A 105 -2.43 1.52 14.02
CA CYS A 105 -1.35 0.74 14.60
C CYS A 105 -0.35 1.59 15.40
N ARG A 106 0.04 2.76 14.87
CA ARG A 106 1.00 3.68 15.52
C ARG A 106 0.45 4.31 16.80
N ARG A 107 -0.85 4.64 16.84
CA ARG A 107 -1.47 5.18 18.07
C ARG A 107 -1.41 4.19 19.22
N GLU A 108 -1.65 2.92 18.93
CA GLU A 108 -1.70 1.84 19.94
C GLU A 108 -0.31 1.35 20.36
N THR A 109 0.72 1.69 19.57
CA THR A 109 2.12 1.31 19.82
C THR A 109 3.00 2.50 20.23
N ALA A 110 2.41 3.66 20.55
CA ALA A 110 3.16 4.87 20.87
C ALA A 110 4.14 4.71 22.04
N ASP A 111 3.76 3.92 23.05
CA ASP A 111 4.57 3.65 24.25
C ASP A 111 5.31 2.30 24.19
N TYR A 112 5.25 1.59 23.05
CA TYR A 112 5.90 0.30 22.90
C TYR A 112 7.41 0.46 22.73
N ASN A 113 8.19 -0.20 23.60
CA ASN A 113 9.65 -0.28 23.50
C ASN A 113 10.08 -1.74 23.29
N PRO A 114 10.54 -2.12 22.07
CA PRO A 114 11.01 -3.47 21.81
C PRO A 114 12.29 -3.72 22.63
N SER A 115 12.21 -4.67 23.57
CA SER A 115 13.32 -5.06 24.45
C SER A 115 14.28 -6.03 23.76
#